data_AF-A0A7W9WAY2-F1
#
_entry.id   AF-A0A7W9WAY2-F1
#
_cell.length_a   1.000
_cell.length_b   1.000
_cell.length_c   1.000
_cell.angle_alpha   90.00
_cell.angle_beta   90.00
_cell.angle_gamma   90.00
#
_symmetry.space_group_name_H-M   'P 1'
#
loop_
_entity.id
_entity.type
_entity.pdbx_description
1 polymer ?
#
loop_
_entity_poly.entity_id
_entity_poly.type
_entity_poly.pdbx_seq_one_letter_code
_entity_poly.pdbx_strand_id
1 'polypeptide(L)'
;MPHSATARLRDILQLRFTDLFASLPAHMLEAISPASPWKRLAKVAGYAGLRLVGNMFRPVRNPEQLRGAVWLYVVSQNNYDSLHFLRETLPGAVLVAGQSKQIGRYNGVVNRLSLRRKLLYYGQFPTLYWGLKRTEGWKAWRFFDLIFNAIGYYEVYVRALRHYRPQAIIFANDHNDDARALLLAARTCGVPTAYVQHASVSTNFPPLGFDFSLLEGQDALDKYRQCGPVAGRVELVGMPKADAFLSRKNLNPTVQRVAVAINTLDETEAVAATLAHLLQEFPNLTFTFRPHPGDTRDFSFLRQRHPRLQFSDARQQTVFEFLAGHDALIAADTSTHLEATLLNLASIYFRFGTHGVAEDYYGYVAHGLVERAHTLPELSALLRRHQQHKPTDLYRRAAYYNATLGTADEGYSQERAARLLREWLAGQA
;
A
#
# COMPACT_ATOMS: atom_id res chain seq x y z
N MET A 1 -15.15 -25.00 5.67
CA MET A 1 -16.18 -24.80 6.73
C MET A 1 -16.79 -23.42 6.55
N PRO A 2 -18.12 -23.25 6.49
CA PRO A 2 -18.69 -21.90 6.43
C PRO A 2 -18.42 -21.19 7.76
N HIS A 3 -17.51 -20.22 7.75
CA HIS A 3 -17.31 -19.31 8.88
C HIS A 3 -18.65 -18.63 9.21
N SER A 4 -18.97 -18.50 10.50
CA SER A 4 -20.13 -17.72 10.94
C SER A 4 -20.08 -16.31 10.35
N ALA A 5 -21.22 -15.64 10.17
CA ALA A 5 -21.25 -14.29 9.62
C ALA A 5 -20.37 -13.30 10.42
N THR A 6 -20.28 -13.49 11.74
CA THR A 6 -19.36 -12.75 12.62
C THR A 6 -17.90 -13.05 12.31
N ALA A 7 -17.51 -14.33 12.19
CA ALA A 7 -16.13 -14.71 11.87
C ALA A 7 -15.71 -14.19 10.48
N ARG A 8 -16.62 -14.22 9.51
CA ARG A 8 -16.42 -13.63 8.18
C ARG A 8 -16.22 -12.11 8.26
N LEU A 9 -17.03 -11.40 9.03
CA LEU A 9 -16.88 -9.95 9.17
C LEU A 9 -15.58 -9.58 9.92
N ARG A 10 -15.18 -10.39 10.90
CA ARG A 10 -13.88 -10.27 11.58
C ARG A 10 -12.73 -10.41 10.58
N ASP A 11 -12.80 -11.41 9.70
CA ASP A 11 -11.79 -11.65 8.67
C ASP A 11 -11.69 -10.48 7.67
N ILE A 12 -12.84 -9.91 7.28
CA ILE A 12 -12.90 -8.69 6.46
C ILE A 12 -12.20 -7.51 7.15
N LEU A 13 -12.38 -7.38 8.47
CA LEU A 13 -11.88 -6.27 9.28
C LEU A 13 -10.55 -6.58 9.97
N GLN A 14 -9.84 -7.65 9.58
CA GLN A 14 -8.68 -8.16 10.31
C GLN A 14 -7.69 -7.04 10.70
N LEU A 15 -7.28 -6.22 9.72
CA LEU A 15 -6.33 -5.14 9.96
C LEU A 15 -6.85 -4.13 11.00
N ARG A 16 -8.16 -3.85 11.01
CA ARG A 16 -8.80 -2.87 11.91
C ARG A 16 -8.78 -3.28 13.38
N PHE A 17 -8.60 -4.58 13.64
CA PHE A 17 -8.56 -5.14 14.99
C PHE A 17 -7.14 -5.50 15.45
N THR A 18 -6.11 -5.19 14.67
CA THR A 18 -4.72 -5.30 15.12
C THR A 18 -4.39 -4.24 16.17
N ASP A 19 -3.43 -4.54 17.06
CA ASP A 19 -2.93 -3.56 18.03
C ASP A 19 -2.22 -2.40 17.34
N LEU A 20 -1.52 -2.67 16.23
CA LEU A 20 -0.92 -1.65 15.38
C LEU A 20 -1.94 -0.62 14.90
N PHE A 21 -3.08 -1.06 14.37
CA PHE A 21 -4.10 -0.13 13.88
C PHE A 21 -4.69 0.70 15.03
N ALA A 22 -4.86 0.08 16.20
CA ALA A 22 -5.33 0.75 17.41
C ALA A 22 -4.32 1.78 17.98
N SER A 23 -3.02 1.59 17.76
CA SER A 23 -1.96 2.48 18.24
C SER A 23 -1.57 3.61 17.27
N LEU A 24 -2.20 3.68 16.10
CA LEU A 24 -1.96 4.75 15.14
C LEU A 24 -2.24 6.14 15.76
N PRO A 25 -1.46 7.18 15.39
CA PRO A 25 -1.67 8.52 15.91
C PRO A 25 -3.09 9.05 15.73
N ALA A 26 -3.56 9.85 16.68
CA ALA A 26 -4.93 10.34 16.72
C ALA A 26 -5.34 11.09 15.44
N HIS A 27 -4.45 11.89 14.85
CA HIS A 27 -4.74 12.62 13.60
C HIS A 27 -4.93 11.69 12.40
N MET A 28 -4.22 10.57 12.34
CA MET A 28 -4.43 9.54 11.31
C MET A 28 -5.76 8.82 11.51
N LEU A 29 -6.03 8.40 12.74
CA LEU A 29 -7.28 7.74 13.07
C LEU A 29 -8.48 8.67 12.87
N GLU A 30 -8.35 9.98 13.10
CA GLU A 30 -9.47 10.91 12.97
C GLU A 30 -10.07 10.91 11.55
N ALA A 31 -9.22 10.78 10.52
CA ALA A 31 -9.68 10.67 9.12
C ALA A 31 -10.38 9.31 8.83
N ILE A 32 -9.91 8.22 9.47
CA ILE A 32 -10.39 6.86 9.20
C ILE A 32 -11.60 6.49 10.06
N SER A 33 -11.53 6.72 11.37
CA SER A 33 -12.58 6.49 12.37
C SER A 33 -12.39 7.50 13.52
N PRO A 34 -13.15 8.61 13.52
CA PRO A 34 -13.01 9.71 14.49
C PRO A 34 -12.95 9.23 15.95
N ALA A 35 -12.19 9.91 16.81
CA ALA A 35 -12.08 9.57 18.23
C ALA A 35 -13.40 9.79 18.97
N SER A 36 -14.18 10.81 18.58
CA SER A 36 -15.49 11.10 19.16
C SER A 36 -16.55 10.09 18.69
N PRO A 37 -17.28 9.43 19.61
CA PRO A 37 -18.36 8.52 19.25
C PRO A 37 -19.49 9.23 18.48
N TRP A 38 -19.76 10.50 18.79
CA TRP A 38 -20.76 11.31 18.06
C TRP A 38 -20.34 11.59 16.62
N LYS A 39 -19.05 11.90 16.40
CA LYS A 39 -18.52 12.05 15.03
C LYS A 39 -18.60 10.72 14.26
N ARG A 40 -18.36 9.57 14.92
CA ARG A 40 -18.55 8.25 14.31
C ARG A 40 -20.00 7.97 13.95
N LEU A 41 -20.94 8.30 14.84
CA LEU A 41 -22.38 8.18 14.57
C LEU A 41 -22.80 9.09 13.40
N ALA A 42 -22.35 10.34 13.39
CA ALA A 42 -22.57 11.27 12.28
C ALA A 42 -21.98 10.73 10.96
N LYS A 43 -20.79 10.12 10.99
CA LYS A 43 -20.18 9.46 9.84
C LYS A 43 -21.03 8.28 9.35
N VAL A 44 -21.53 7.43 10.25
CA VAL A 44 -22.44 6.32 9.92
C VAL A 44 -23.75 6.84 9.31
N ALA A 45 -24.36 7.85 9.91
CA ALA A 45 -25.59 8.47 9.41
C ALA A 45 -25.37 9.13 8.03
N GLY A 46 -24.29 9.89 7.88
CA GLY A 46 -23.92 10.51 6.61
C GLY A 46 -23.63 9.47 5.52
N TYR A 47 -22.97 8.36 5.88
CA TYR A 47 -22.71 7.26 4.96
C TYR A 47 -23.98 6.51 4.56
N ALA A 48 -24.87 6.25 5.51
CA ALA A 48 -26.18 5.67 5.24
C ALA A 48 -27.00 6.59 4.33
N GLY A 49 -27.09 7.89 4.63
CA GLY A 49 -27.80 8.89 3.82
C GLY A 49 -27.22 9.04 2.41
N LEU A 50 -25.90 9.20 2.28
CA LEU A 50 -25.22 9.27 0.98
C LEU A 50 -25.40 7.99 0.16
N ARG A 51 -25.55 6.82 0.79
CA ARG A 51 -25.80 5.55 0.08
C ARG A 51 -27.27 5.32 -0.26
N LEU A 52 -28.17 5.66 0.66
CA LEU A 52 -29.62 5.61 0.46
C LEU A 52 -30.01 6.53 -0.70
N VAL A 53 -29.46 7.73 -0.74
CA VAL A 53 -29.80 8.72 -1.77
C VAL A 53 -28.80 8.65 -2.93
N GLY A 54 -27.52 8.91 -2.70
CA GLY A 54 -26.53 9.09 -3.77
C GLY A 54 -26.24 7.84 -4.60
N ASN A 55 -26.07 6.66 -3.97
CA ASN A 55 -25.70 5.45 -4.72
C ASN A 55 -26.88 4.87 -5.49
N MET A 56 -28.13 5.04 -5.04
CA MET A 56 -29.32 4.57 -5.76
C MET A 56 -29.54 5.31 -7.09
N PHE A 57 -29.21 6.61 -7.15
CA PHE A 57 -29.45 7.43 -8.34
C PHE A 57 -28.23 7.58 -9.27
N ARG A 58 -26.99 7.41 -8.79
CA ARG A 58 -25.79 7.51 -9.65
C ARG A 58 -25.62 6.28 -10.56
N PRO A 59 -25.68 6.40 -11.89
CA PRO A 59 -25.55 5.25 -12.79
C PRO A 59 -24.21 4.56 -12.61
N VAL A 60 -24.24 3.23 -12.59
CA VAL A 60 -23.03 2.40 -12.63
C VAL A 60 -22.68 2.24 -14.10
N ARG A 61 -21.55 2.82 -14.51
CA ARG A 61 -21.05 2.72 -15.89
C ARG A 61 -19.92 1.71 -15.93
N ASN A 62 -20.03 0.75 -16.83
CA ASN A 62 -19.01 -0.23 -17.14
C ASN A 62 -18.63 -0.03 -18.60
N PRO A 63 -17.47 0.59 -18.91
CA PRO A 63 -17.02 0.75 -20.28
C PRO A 63 -16.73 -0.58 -20.98
N GLU A 64 -16.51 -1.66 -20.24
CA GLU A 64 -16.08 -2.96 -20.77
C GLU A 64 -17.01 -4.10 -20.35
N GLN A 65 -16.91 -5.23 -21.07
CA GLN A 65 -17.65 -6.45 -20.78
C GLN A 65 -17.06 -7.15 -19.55
N LEU A 66 -17.82 -7.18 -18.45
CA LEU A 66 -17.36 -7.81 -17.20
C LEU A 66 -17.56 -9.33 -17.15
N ARG A 67 -18.49 -9.86 -17.96
CA ARG A 67 -18.86 -11.29 -17.87
C ARG A 67 -17.80 -12.17 -18.50
N GLY A 68 -17.34 -13.19 -17.76
CA GLY A 68 -16.30 -14.11 -18.23
C GLY A 68 -14.90 -13.51 -18.33
N ALA A 69 -14.73 -12.22 -18.02
CA ALA A 69 -13.44 -11.52 -18.08
C ALA A 69 -12.53 -11.92 -16.91
N VAL A 70 -11.23 -11.63 -17.06
CA VAL A 70 -10.28 -11.63 -15.94
C VAL A 70 -10.36 -10.26 -15.25
N TRP A 71 -10.68 -10.23 -13.97
CA TRP A 71 -10.85 -8.97 -13.24
C TRP A 71 -9.54 -8.53 -12.60
N LEU A 72 -9.06 -7.34 -12.97
CA LEU A 72 -7.97 -6.65 -12.27
C LEU A 72 -8.59 -5.75 -11.20
N TYR A 73 -8.61 -6.22 -9.95
CA TYR A 73 -9.32 -5.54 -8.86
C TYR A 73 -8.47 -4.47 -8.18
N VAL A 74 -8.92 -3.21 -8.25
CA VAL A 74 -8.19 -2.04 -7.77
C VAL A 74 -9.03 -1.22 -6.78
N VAL A 75 -8.40 -0.77 -5.68
CA VAL A 75 -9.08 0.07 -4.67
C VAL A 75 -8.45 1.46 -4.51
N SER A 76 -7.36 1.75 -5.21
CA SER A 76 -6.62 3.02 -5.19
C SER A 76 -5.86 3.24 -6.50
N GLN A 77 -5.29 4.43 -6.67
CA GLN A 77 -4.41 4.75 -7.79
C GLN A 77 -3.18 3.82 -7.83
N ASN A 78 -2.53 3.58 -6.69
CA ASN A 78 -1.36 2.69 -6.63
C ASN A 78 -1.67 1.26 -7.06
N ASN A 79 -2.89 0.76 -6.78
CA ASN A 79 -3.31 -0.57 -7.24
C ASN A 79 -3.57 -0.61 -8.75
N TYR A 80 -4.06 0.50 -9.31
CA TYR A 80 -4.15 0.63 -10.77
C TYR A 80 -2.75 0.55 -11.37
N ASP A 81 -1.82 1.39 -10.89
CA ASP A 81 -0.48 1.46 -11.45
C ASP A 81 0.26 0.11 -11.35
N SER A 82 -0.03 -0.70 -10.33
CA SER A 82 0.56 -2.04 -10.16
C SER A 82 -0.07 -3.16 -11.01
N LEU A 83 -1.26 -2.98 -11.58
CA LEU A 83 -1.94 -4.03 -12.36
C LEU A 83 -2.18 -3.65 -13.81
N HIS A 84 -2.14 -2.37 -14.18
CA HIS A 84 -2.58 -1.93 -15.51
C HIS A 84 -1.78 -2.57 -16.66
N PHE A 85 -0.49 -2.87 -16.47
CA PHE A 85 0.33 -3.58 -17.46
C PHE A 85 -0.22 -4.98 -17.81
N LEU A 86 -0.97 -5.61 -16.88
CA LEU A 86 -1.63 -6.89 -17.13
C LEU A 86 -2.81 -6.75 -18.09
N ARG A 87 -3.45 -5.58 -18.16
CA ARG A 87 -4.52 -5.32 -19.12
C ARG A 87 -4.02 -5.39 -20.56
N GLU A 88 -2.76 -5.00 -20.78
CA GLU A 88 -2.13 -5.00 -22.11
C GLU A 88 -1.61 -6.40 -22.50
N THR A 89 -1.28 -7.23 -21.51
CA THR A 89 -0.61 -8.53 -21.72
C THR A 89 -1.50 -9.76 -21.53
N LEU A 90 -2.65 -9.60 -20.85
CA LEU A 90 -3.66 -10.63 -20.63
C LEU A 90 -4.93 -10.34 -21.46
N PRO A 91 -5.21 -11.11 -22.52
CA PRO A 91 -6.42 -10.96 -23.30
C PRO A 91 -7.68 -11.06 -22.44
N GLY A 92 -8.61 -10.11 -22.60
CA GLY A 92 -9.88 -10.11 -21.85
C GLY A 92 -9.75 -9.69 -20.38
N ALA A 93 -8.60 -9.18 -19.94
CA ALA A 93 -8.48 -8.57 -18.63
C ALA A 93 -9.12 -7.17 -18.60
N VAL A 94 -9.90 -6.89 -17.55
CA VAL A 94 -10.61 -5.62 -17.36
C VAL A 94 -10.37 -5.08 -15.96
N LEU A 95 -10.26 -3.76 -15.82
CA LEU A 95 -10.07 -3.12 -14.52
C LEU A 95 -11.42 -2.94 -13.81
N VAL A 96 -11.48 -3.36 -12.55
CA VAL A 96 -12.73 -3.39 -11.78
C VAL A 96 -12.51 -2.80 -10.38
N ALA A 97 -13.46 -1.98 -9.92
CA ALA A 97 -13.47 -1.42 -8.57
C ALA A 97 -14.89 -1.36 -7.99
N GLY A 98 -15.01 -1.26 -6.67
CA GLY A 98 -16.28 -0.92 -6.01
C GLY A 98 -16.82 0.45 -6.45
N GLN A 99 -18.16 0.60 -6.48
CA GLN A 99 -18.87 1.77 -7.02
C GLN A 99 -18.34 3.15 -6.58
N SER A 100 -17.87 3.29 -5.34
CA SER A 100 -17.47 4.58 -4.77
C SER A 100 -15.96 4.70 -4.48
N LYS A 101 -15.15 3.76 -4.98
CA LYS A 101 -13.69 3.81 -4.76
C LYS A 101 -13.03 4.91 -5.59
N GLN A 102 -12.15 5.68 -4.97
CA GLN A 102 -11.39 6.72 -5.64
C GLN A 102 -10.09 6.13 -6.19
N ILE A 103 -9.99 6.07 -7.52
CA ILE A 103 -8.81 5.56 -8.24
C ILE A 103 -8.00 6.73 -8.85
N GLY A 104 -8.11 7.91 -8.23
CA GLY A 104 -7.47 9.13 -8.71
C GLY A 104 -7.90 9.50 -10.12
N ARG A 105 -6.92 9.82 -10.99
CA ARG A 105 -7.13 10.19 -12.39
C ARG A 105 -7.77 9.08 -13.26
N TYR A 106 -7.75 7.83 -12.78
CA TYR A 106 -8.24 6.68 -13.55
C TYR A 106 -9.70 6.34 -13.28
N ASN A 107 -10.43 7.16 -12.52
CA ASN A 107 -11.82 6.89 -12.16
C ASN A 107 -12.74 6.62 -13.36
N GLY A 108 -12.47 7.23 -14.52
CA GLY A 108 -13.27 7.11 -15.74
C GLY A 108 -13.00 5.87 -16.60
N VAL A 109 -11.89 5.15 -16.36
CA VAL A 109 -11.48 3.99 -17.17
C VAL A 109 -11.65 2.65 -16.43
N VAL A 110 -12.15 2.68 -15.20
CA VAL A 110 -12.33 1.48 -14.35
C VAL A 110 -13.81 1.14 -14.24
N ASN A 111 -14.16 -0.13 -14.50
CA ASN A 111 -15.51 -0.65 -14.35
C ASN A 111 -15.94 -0.67 -12.87
N ARG A 112 -17.24 -0.56 -12.62
CA ARG A 112 -17.79 -0.37 -11.28
C ARG A 112 -18.75 -1.49 -10.88
N LEU A 113 -18.46 -2.12 -9.75
CA LEU A 113 -19.39 -3.06 -9.12
C LEU A 113 -20.38 -2.29 -8.25
N SER A 114 -21.68 -2.46 -8.53
CA SER A 114 -22.73 -1.76 -7.78
C SER A 114 -22.75 -2.17 -6.32
N LEU A 115 -22.69 -1.20 -5.41
CA LEU A 115 -22.78 -1.40 -3.97
C LEU A 115 -24.14 -0.98 -3.38
N ARG A 116 -25.12 -0.65 -4.24
CA ARG A 116 -26.46 -0.19 -3.83
C ARG A 116 -27.16 -1.18 -2.90
N ARG A 117 -27.01 -2.47 -3.18
CA ARG A 117 -27.68 -3.55 -2.44
C ARG A 117 -27.11 -3.80 -1.05
N LYS A 118 -26.03 -3.10 -0.63
CA LYS A 118 -25.51 -3.17 0.74
C LYS A 118 -26.56 -2.77 1.79
N LEU A 119 -27.45 -1.84 1.45
CA LEU A 119 -28.53 -1.36 2.32
C LEU A 119 -29.44 -2.49 2.82
N LEU A 120 -29.65 -3.52 2.00
CA LEU A 120 -30.47 -4.68 2.35
C LEU A 120 -29.88 -5.53 3.49
N TYR A 121 -28.61 -5.29 3.83
CA TYR A 121 -27.87 -6.08 4.81
C TYR A 121 -27.56 -5.33 6.11
N TYR A 122 -27.86 -4.02 6.20
CA TYR A 122 -27.59 -3.26 7.43
C TYR A 122 -28.40 -3.72 8.64
N GLY A 123 -29.52 -4.42 8.44
CA GLY A 123 -30.24 -5.11 9.53
C GLY A 123 -29.40 -6.16 10.25
N GLN A 124 -28.29 -6.63 9.66
CA GLN A 124 -27.35 -7.55 10.32
C GLN A 124 -26.47 -6.87 11.38
N PHE A 125 -26.39 -5.53 11.39
CA PHE A 125 -25.46 -4.79 12.24
C PHE A 125 -25.56 -5.14 13.73
N PRO A 126 -26.74 -5.18 14.37
CA PRO A 126 -26.83 -5.49 15.80
C PRO A 126 -26.21 -6.85 16.13
N THR A 127 -26.58 -7.90 15.40
CA THR A 127 -26.10 -9.27 15.64
C THR A 127 -24.59 -9.39 15.39
N LEU A 128 -24.10 -8.83 14.29
CA LEU A 128 -22.69 -8.89 13.93
C LEU A 128 -21.83 -8.07 14.91
N TYR A 129 -22.29 -6.88 15.29
CA TYR A 129 -21.63 -6.04 16.28
C TYR A 129 -21.54 -6.74 17.64
N TRP A 130 -22.62 -7.37 18.12
CA TRP A 130 -22.57 -8.11 19.38
C TRP A 130 -21.60 -9.31 19.33
N GLY A 131 -21.57 -10.04 18.21
CA GLY A 131 -20.59 -11.11 18.00
C GLY A 131 -19.14 -10.60 18.01
N LEU A 132 -18.87 -9.47 17.35
CA LEU A 132 -17.55 -8.83 17.35
C LEU A 132 -17.20 -8.24 18.71
N LYS A 133 -18.15 -7.66 19.44
CA LYS A 133 -17.93 -7.15 20.80
C LYS A 133 -17.52 -8.27 21.77
N ARG A 134 -18.05 -9.49 21.59
CA ARG A 134 -17.65 -10.66 22.39
C ARG A 134 -16.22 -11.14 22.10
N THR A 135 -15.73 -10.94 20.88
CA THR A 135 -14.42 -11.46 20.43
C THR A 135 -13.30 -10.41 20.46
N GLU A 136 -13.61 -9.16 20.16
CA GLU A 136 -12.66 -8.04 20.01
C GLU A 136 -12.85 -6.95 21.09
N GLY A 137 -13.83 -7.11 21.98
CA GLY A 137 -14.02 -6.26 23.16
C GLY A 137 -14.15 -4.77 22.84
N TRP A 138 -13.24 -3.98 23.41
CA TRP A 138 -13.23 -2.52 23.26
C TRP A 138 -12.98 -2.06 21.82
N LYS A 139 -12.21 -2.81 21.03
CA LYS A 139 -11.88 -2.45 19.63
C LYS A 139 -13.14 -2.44 18.76
N ALA A 140 -14.05 -3.38 18.98
CA ALA A 140 -15.35 -3.40 18.30
C ALA A 140 -16.17 -2.13 18.59
N TRP A 141 -16.15 -1.65 19.84
CA TRP A 141 -16.79 -0.40 20.21
C TRP A 141 -16.04 0.82 19.62
N ARG A 142 -14.71 0.83 19.63
CA ARG A 142 -13.91 1.95 19.09
C ARG A 142 -14.12 2.15 17.60
N PHE A 143 -14.29 1.06 16.85
CA PHE A 143 -14.34 1.03 15.39
C PHE A 143 -15.70 0.58 14.84
N PHE A 144 -16.79 0.84 15.58
CA PHE A 144 -18.14 0.43 15.16
C PHE A 144 -18.57 1.01 13.80
N ASP A 145 -18.04 2.18 13.44
CA ASP A 145 -18.29 2.81 12.15
C ASP A 145 -17.65 2.03 10.99
N LEU A 146 -16.46 1.45 11.22
CA LEU A 146 -15.81 0.56 10.25
C LEU A 146 -16.57 -0.76 10.13
N ILE A 147 -17.07 -1.31 11.25
CA ILE A 147 -17.96 -2.48 11.25
C ILE A 147 -19.19 -2.20 10.38
N PHE A 148 -19.88 -1.08 10.63
CA PHE A 148 -21.04 -0.67 9.86
C PHE A 148 -20.72 -0.54 8.36
N ASN A 149 -19.59 0.10 8.03
CA ASN A 149 -19.16 0.28 6.65
C ASN A 149 -18.88 -1.03 5.92
N ALA A 150 -18.38 -2.06 6.61
CA ALA A 150 -18.02 -3.34 6.02
C ALA A 150 -19.23 -4.25 5.73
N ILE A 151 -20.33 -4.09 6.48
CA ILE A 151 -21.54 -4.90 6.31
C ILE A 151 -22.08 -4.84 4.89
N GLY A 152 -22.45 -6.00 4.34
CA GLY A 152 -23.05 -6.14 3.02
C GLY A 152 -22.05 -6.24 1.86
N TYR A 153 -20.75 -6.00 2.08
CA TYR A 153 -19.77 -6.16 0.98
C TYR A 153 -19.75 -7.59 0.44
N TYR A 154 -19.59 -8.57 1.34
CA TYR A 154 -19.52 -9.97 0.96
C TYR A 154 -20.75 -10.42 0.16
N GLU A 155 -21.95 -10.11 0.66
CA GLU A 155 -23.21 -10.55 0.04
C GLU A 155 -23.42 -9.90 -1.33
N VAL A 156 -23.04 -8.64 -1.48
CA VAL A 156 -23.07 -7.94 -2.77
C VAL A 156 -22.06 -8.55 -3.74
N TYR A 157 -20.86 -8.90 -3.28
CA TYR A 157 -19.86 -9.53 -4.13
C TYR A 157 -20.23 -10.94 -4.54
N VAL A 158 -20.82 -11.76 -3.65
CA VAL A 158 -21.37 -13.08 -4.04
C VAL A 158 -22.39 -12.93 -5.16
N ARG A 159 -23.27 -11.92 -5.09
CA ARG A 159 -24.24 -11.63 -6.16
C ARG A 159 -23.56 -11.19 -7.46
N ALA A 160 -22.57 -10.30 -7.37
CA ALA A 160 -21.83 -9.82 -8.53
C ALA A 160 -21.08 -10.95 -9.23
N LEU A 161 -20.37 -11.80 -8.47
CA LEU A 161 -19.63 -12.93 -9.00
C LEU A 161 -20.53 -14.00 -9.63
N ARG A 162 -21.70 -14.28 -9.04
CA ARG A 162 -22.68 -15.18 -9.67
C ARG A 162 -23.28 -14.62 -10.96
N HIS A 163 -23.42 -13.30 -11.05
CA HIS A 163 -23.98 -12.62 -12.22
C HIS A 163 -22.98 -12.49 -13.37
N TYR A 164 -21.77 -12.04 -13.08
CA TYR A 164 -20.74 -11.80 -14.08
C TYR A 164 -19.87 -13.03 -14.35
N ARG A 165 -19.71 -13.95 -13.39
CA ARG A 165 -18.89 -15.17 -13.55
C ARG A 165 -17.51 -14.86 -14.18
N PRO A 166 -16.68 -14.02 -13.55
CA PRO A 166 -15.34 -13.78 -14.06
C PRO A 166 -14.54 -15.07 -14.10
N GLN A 167 -13.59 -15.17 -15.04
CA GLN A 167 -12.70 -16.33 -15.15
C GLN A 167 -11.75 -16.39 -13.95
N ALA A 168 -11.26 -15.24 -13.50
CA ALA A 168 -10.41 -15.10 -12.32
C ALA A 168 -10.44 -13.65 -11.81
N ILE A 169 -9.94 -13.43 -10.60
CA ILE A 169 -9.74 -12.10 -10.02
C ILE A 169 -8.29 -11.94 -9.59
N ILE A 170 -7.61 -10.94 -10.12
CA ILE A 170 -6.25 -10.54 -9.76
C ILE A 170 -6.32 -9.33 -8.85
N PHE A 171 -5.81 -9.46 -7.63
CA PHE A 171 -5.81 -8.43 -6.61
C PHE A 171 -4.43 -7.78 -6.51
N ALA A 172 -4.41 -6.47 -6.25
CA ALA A 172 -3.22 -5.79 -5.76
C ALA A 172 -3.26 -5.53 -4.25
N ASN A 173 -4.43 -5.61 -3.62
CA ASN A 173 -4.59 -5.31 -2.19
C ASN A 173 -5.22 -6.49 -1.46
N ASP A 174 -4.57 -6.91 -0.38
CA ASP A 174 -4.88 -8.09 0.41
C ASP A 174 -5.47 -7.78 1.79
N HIS A 175 -5.52 -6.50 2.20
CA HIS A 175 -5.86 -6.09 3.57
C HIS A 175 -6.99 -5.05 3.64
N ASN A 176 -7.38 -4.44 2.53
CA ASN A 176 -8.52 -3.52 2.48
C ASN A 176 -9.82 -4.31 2.69
N ASP A 177 -10.69 -3.79 3.58
CA ASP A 177 -11.98 -4.41 3.91
C ASP A 177 -12.79 -4.83 2.66
N ASP A 178 -12.74 -4.01 1.61
CA ASP A 178 -13.43 -4.24 0.35
C ASP A 178 -12.83 -5.41 -0.47
N ALA A 179 -11.50 -5.44 -0.59
CA ALA A 179 -10.78 -6.49 -1.30
C ALA A 179 -10.89 -7.83 -0.55
N ARG A 180 -10.79 -7.82 0.78
CA ARG A 180 -11.02 -8.98 1.65
C ARG A 180 -12.41 -9.57 1.45
N ALA A 181 -13.44 -8.72 1.43
CA ALA A 181 -14.80 -9.18 1.22
C ALA A 181 -15.00 -9.83 -0.17
N LEU A 182 -14.37 -9.28 -1.21
CA LEU A 182 -14.39 -9.86 -2.55
C LEU A 182 -13.63 -11.19 -2.61
N LEU A 183 -12.47 -11.30 -1.96
CA LEU A 183 -11.70 -12.55 -1.86
C LEU A 183 -12.52 -13.67 -1.20
N LEU A 184 -13.18 -13.38 -0.07
CA LEU A 184 -14.05 -14.36 0.60
C LEU A 184 -15.26 -14.75 -0.27
N ALA A 185 -15.83 -13.79 -1.00
CA ALA A 185 -16.91 -14.04 -1.95
C ALA A 185 -16.45 -14.91 -3.14
N ALA A 186 -15.23 -14.68 -3.64
CA ALA A 186 -14.61 -15.43 -4.73
C ALA A 186 -14.44 -16.89 -4.35
N ARG A 187 -13.86 -17.18 -3.18
CA ARG A 187 -13.76 -18.54 -2.63
C ARG A 187 -15.12 -19.23 -2.54
N THR A 188 -16.14 -18.50 -2.07
CA THR A 188 -17.50 -19.06 -1.97
C THR A 188 -18.12 -19.36 -3.33
N CYS A 189 -17.78 -18.59 -4.35
CA CYS A 189 -18.29 -18.76 -5.71
C CYS A 189 -17.41 -19.67 -6.58
N GLY A 190 -16.31 -20.21 -6.05
CA GLY A 190 -15.34 -20.99 -6.81
C GLY A 190 -14.63 -20.21 -7.91
N VAL A 191 -14.45 -18.90 -7.72
CA VAL A 191 -13.73 -18.03 -8.68
C VAL A 191 -12.24 -18.03 -8.31
N PRO A 192 -11.33 -18.43 -9.21
CA PRO A 192 -9.89 -18.40 -8.98
C PRO A 192 -9.37 -17.00 -8.64
N THR A 193 -8.42 -16.93 -7.72
CA THR A 193 -7.86 -15.66 -7.23
C THR A 193 -6.34 -15.63 -7.29
N ALA A 194 -5.81 -14.53 -7.82
CA ALA A 194 -4.38 -14.24 -7.80
C ALA A 194 -4.08 -12.94 -7.06
N TYR A 195 -2.88 -12.82 -6.49
CA TYR A 195 -2.38 -11.60 -5.87
C TYR A 195 -1.08 -11.16 -6.52
N VAL A 196 -0.95 -9.86 -6.80
CA VAL A 196 0.28 -9.22 -7.23
C VAL A 196 0.65 -8.17 -6.20
N GLN A 197 1.77 -8.36 -5.52
CA GLN A 197 2.27 -7.40 -4.56
C GLN A 197 2.57 -6.06 -5.25
N HIS A 198 2.21 -4.95 -4.60
CA HIS A 198 2.44 -3.58 -5.10
C HIS A 198 3.22 -2.69 -4.11
N ALA A 199 3.36 -3.14 -2.87
CA ALA A 199 3.97 -2.41 -1.78
C ALA A 199 4.58 -3.38 -0.77
N SER A 200 5.51 -2.87 0.03
CA SER A 200 6.10 -3.62 1.14
C SER A 200 5.02 -4.06 2.13
N VAL A 201 5.14 -5.31 2.57
CA VAL A 201 4.18 -5.94 3.50
C VAL A 201 4.70 -5.89 4.93
N SER A 202 3.82 -6.14 5.90
CA SER A 202 4.19 -6.27 7.32
C SER A 202 3.55 -7.49 7.96
N THR A 203 4.03 -7.84 9.14
CA THR A 203 3.54 -8.97 9.96
C THR A 203 2.15 -8.72 10.57
N ASN A 204 1.56 -7.55 10.33
CA ASN A 204 0.20 -7.20 10.77
C ASN A 204 -0.84 -7.41 9.66
N PHE A 205 -0.41 -7.88 8.48
CA PHE A 205 -1.29 -8.14 7.35
C PHE A 205 -2.05 -9.45 7.57
N PRO A 206 -3.12 -9.67 6.79
CA PRO A 206 -3.76 -10.97 6.72
C PRO A 206 -2.86 -12.09 6.22
N PRO A 207 -3.13 -13.37 6.60
CA PRO A 207 -2.49 -14.50 5.96
C PRO A 207 -2.66 -14.47 4.44
N LEU A 208 -1.63 -14.87 3.70
CA LEU A 208 -1.63 -14.89 2.25
C LEU A 208 -2.56 -16.00 1.74
N GLY A 209 -3.74 -15.60 1.28
CA GLY A 209 -4.88 -16.49 1.08
C GLY A 209 -5.36 -16.62 -0.37
N PHE A 210 -4.49 -16.45 -1.35
CA PHE A 210 -4.86 -16.52 -2.77
C PHE A 210 -4.49 -17.88 -3.36
N ASP A 211 -5.11 -18.27 -4.47
CA ASP A 211 -4.76 -19.52 -5.17
C ASP A 211 -3.39 -19.39 -5.85
N PHE A 212 -3.03 -18.17 -6.24
CA PHE A 212 -1.73 -17.82 -6.79
C PHE A 212 -1.24 -16.46 -6.27
N SER A 213 0.02 -16.36 -5.86
CA SER A 213 0.58 -15.11 -5.35
C SER A 213 1.94 -14.80 -5.99
N LEU A 214 2.07 -13.60 -6.53
CA LEU A 214 3.29 -13.03 -7.07
C LEU A 214 3.85 -12.01 -6.10
N LEU A 215 4.95 -12.34 -5.44
CA LEU A 215 5.60 -11.52 -4.42
C LEU A 215 6.91 -10.92 -4.96
N GLU A 216 7.31 -9.78 -4.42
CA GLU A 216 8.48 -9.05 -4.90
C GLU A 216 9.80 -9.75 -4.53
N GLY A 217 9.88 -10.32 -3.33
CA GLY A 217 11.08 -10.98 -2.83
C GLY A 217 10.81 -11.90 -1.64
N GLN A 218 11.87 -12.52 -1.15
CA GLN A 218 11.82 -13.48 -0.05
C GLN A 218 11.33 -12.84 1.26
N ASP A 219 11.65 -11.56 1.50
CA ASP A 219 11.14 -10.76 2.62
C ASP A 219 9.61 -10.83 2.76
N ALA A 220 8.90 -10.64 1.65
CA ALA A 220 7.44 -10.63 1.68
C ALA A 220 6.89 -12.01 2.04
N LEU A 221 7.46 -13.08 1.49
CA LEU A 221 7.06 -14.45 1.80
C LEU A 221 7.30 -14.79 3.28
N ASP A 222 8.45 -14.40 3.83
CA ASP A 222 8.78 -14.69 5.22
C ASP A 222 7.90 -13.89 6.20
N LYS A 223 7.51 -12.66 5.86
CA LYS A 223 6.51 -11.90 6.62
C LYS A 223 5.12 -12.53 6.53
N TYR A 224 4.68 -12.97 5.35
CA TYR A 224 3.38 -13.63 5.22
C TYR A 224 3.30 -14.94 6.01
N ARG A 225 4.41 -15.71 6.08
CA ARG A 225 4.50 -16.91 6.93
C ARG A 225 4.33 -16.59 8.42
N GLN A 226 4.73 -15.40 8.86
CA GLN A 226 4.48 -14.92 10.23
C GLN A 226 3.04 -14.46 10.44
N CYS A 227 2.37 -13.93 9.40
CA CYS A 227 0.95 -13.57 9.47
C CYS A 227 0.03 -14.79 9.60
N GLY A 228 0.46 -15.95 9.09
CA GLY A 228 -0.25 -17.22 9.20
C GLY A 228 0.03 -18.17 8.02
N PRO A 229 -0.81 -19.20 7.83
CA PRO A 229 -0.66 -20.12 6.72
C PRO A 229 -0.69 -19.42 5.37
N VAL A 230 0.25 -19.79 4.51
CA VAL A 230 0.29 -19.37 3.10
C VAL A 230 -0.47 -20.41 2.29
N ALA A 231 -1.49 -19.97 1.56
CA ALA A 231 -2.27 -20.80 0.65
C ALA A 231 -1.80 -20.62 -0.80
N GLY A 232 -2.11 -21.62 -1.63
CA GLY A 232 -1.87 -21.57 -3.07
C GLY A 232 -0.40 -21.62 -3.46
N ARG A 233 -0.15 -21.41 -4.75
CA ARG A 233 1.21 -21.33 -5.31
C ARG A 233 1.76 -19.92 -5.09
N VAL A 234 3.02 -19.81 -4.69
CA VAL A 234 3.73 -18.54 -4.55
C VAL A 234 4.92 -18.51 -5.51
N GLU A 235 5.08 -17.41 -6.21
CA GLU A 235 6.23 -17.13 -7.07
C GLU A 235 6.85 -15.78 -6.69
N LEU A 236 8.18 -15.73 -6.70
CA LEU A 236 8.91 -14.50 -6.52
C LEU A 236 9.22 -13.90 -7.90
N VAL A 237 8.73 -12.70 -8.15
CA VAL A 237 8.75 -12.06 -9.47
C VAL A 237 9.56 -10.78 -9.54
N GLY A 238 10.12 -10.31 -8.44
CA GLY A 238 10.77 -9.01 -8.38
C GLY A 238 9.75 -7.87 -8.31
N MET A 239 10.21 -6.64 -8.54
CA MET A 239 9.41 -5.43 -8.37
C MET A 239 9.05 -4.81 -9.74
N PRO A 240 7.85 -5.08 -10.30
CA PRO A 240 7.37 -4.51 -11.57
C PRO A 240 7.56 -3.01 -11.76
N LYS A 241 7.40 -2.23 -10.69
CA LYS A 241 7.54 -0.76 -10.72
C LYS A 241 9.00 -0.29 -10.81
N ALA A 242 9.97 -1.15 -10.53
CA ALA A 242 11.40 -0.84 -10.58
C ALA A 242 12.00 -1.07 -11.97
N ASP A 243 11.38 -1.92 -12.78
CA ASP A 243 11.95 -2.45 -14.03
C ASP A 243 12.56 -1.35 -14.94
N ALA A 244 11.79 -0.28 -15.19
CA ALA A 244 12.21 0.84 -16.04
C ALA A 244 13.41 1.65 -15.50
N PHE A 245 13.82 1.43 -14.25
CA PHE A 245 14.86 2.21 -13.57
C PHE A 245 16.09 1.37 -13.19
N LEU A 246 15.99 0.04 -13.14
CA LEU A 246 17.10 -0.82 -12.70
C LEU A 246 18.31 -0.76 -13.65
N SER A 247 18.13 -0.37 -14.90
CA SER A 247 19.24 -0.11 -15.85
C SER A 247 19.99 1.20 -15.57
N ARG A 248 19.46 2.08 -14.71
CA ARG A 248 19.96 3.44 -14.44
C ARG A 248 20.39 3.63 -12.98
N LYS A 249 20.95 2.59 -12.34
CA LYS A 249 21.45 2.70 -10.97
C LYS A 249 22.49 3.80 -10.84
N ASN A 250 22.48 4.48 -9.71
CA ASN A 250 23.40 5.56 -9.43
C ASN A 250 24.80 5.02 -9.07
N LEU A 251 25.76 5.21 -9.97
CA LEU A 251 27.16 4.82 -9.77
C LEU A 251 28.08 5.97 -9.31
N ASN A 252 27.51 7.14 -8.96
CA ASN A 252 28.31 8.25 -8.46
C ASN A 252 29.06 7.83 -7.19
N PRO A 253 30.38 8.04 -7.10
CA PRO A 253 31.19 7.56 -5.98
C PRO A 253 31.08 8.44 -4.73
N THR A 254 30.29 9.51 -4.78
CA THR A 254 30.11 10.48 -3.69
C THR A 254 28.70 11.03 -3.69
N VAL A 255 28.18 11.40 -2.52
CA VAL A 255 26.89 12.07 -2.38
C VAL A 255 27.01 13.58 -2.63
N GLN A 256 26.20 14.11 -3.55
CA GLN A 256 26.07 15.56 -3.82
C GLN A 256 24.61 16.04 -3.70
N ARG A 257 23.66 15.16 -4.02
CA ARG A 257 22.21 15.44 -4.00
C ARG A 257 21.51 14.50 -3.01
N VAL A 258 20.84 15.07 -2.03
CA VAL A 258 20.20 14.34 -0.94
C VAL A 258 18.69 14.52 -1.00
N ALA A 259 17.96 13.43 -1.12
CA ALA A 259 16.52 13.41 -0.95
C ALA A 259 16.18 13.36 0.55
N VAL A 260 15.22 14.17 0.99
CA VAL A 260 14.60 14.07 2.31
C VAL A 260 13.12 13.79 2.11
N ALA A 261 12.70 12.56 2.38
CA ALA A 261 11.31 12.14 2.21
C ALA A 261 10.64 11.94 3.58
N ILE A 262 9.43 12.46 3.72
CA ILE A 262 8.66 12.34 4.95
C ILE A 262 7.32 11.65 4.69
N ASN A 263 6.77 11.05 5.74
CA ASN A 263 5.43 10.49 5.80
C ASN A 263 4.52 11.37 6.68
N THR A 264 3.26 10.95 6.83
CA THR A 264 2.25 11.65 7.65
C THR A 264 2.35 11.37 9.16
N LEU A 265 3.24 10.46 9.59
CA LEU A 265 3.59 10.19 10.99
C LEU A 265 4.67 11.15 11.50
N ASP A 266 5.55 11.62 10.60
CA ASP A 266 6.68 12.48 10.94
C ASP A 266 6.22 13.84 11.47
N GLU A 267 6.80 14.29 12.59
CA GLU A 267 6.42 15.55 13.22
C GLU A 267 6.97 16.75 12.45
N THR A 268 6.10 17.72 12.11
CA THR A 268 6.48 18.89 11.30
C THR A 268 7.65 19.67 11.91
N GLU A 269 7.67 19.84 13.23
CA GLU A 269 8.73 20.56 13.94
C GLU A 269 10.07 19.81 13.89
N ALA A 270 10.04 18.49 14.11
CA ALA A 270 11.23 17.65 14.03
C ALA A 270 11.82 17.61 12.60
N VAL A 271 10.95 17.56 11.58
CA VAL A 271 11.35 17.68 10.17
C VAL A 271 12.03 19.02 9.91
N ALA A 272 11.44 20.12 10.37
CA ALA A 272 12.00 21.46 10.20
C ALA A 272 13.36 21.62 10.89
N ALA A 273 13.50 21.14 12.13
CA ALA A 273 14.75 21.15 12.87
C ALA A 273 15.84 20.33 12.17
N THR A 274 15.49 19.15 11.65
CA THR A 274 16.43 18.27 10.93
C THR A 274 16.90 18.92 9.62
N LEU A 275 15.99 19.50 8.84
CA LEU A 275 16.36 20.22 7.62
C LEU A 275 17.25 21.42 7.90
N ALA A 276 16.96 22.21 8.94
CA ALA A 276 17.79 23.33 9.35
C ALA A 276 19.21 22.88 9.70
N HIS A 277 19.35 21.81 10.49
CA HIS A 277 20.64 21.20 10.84
C HIS A 277 21.41 20.75 9.59
N LEU A 278 20.78 19.98 8.70
CA LEU A 278 21.41 19.46 7.49
C LEU A 278 21.87 20.57 6.54
N LEU A 279 21.05 21.61 6.34
CA LEU A 279 21.38 22.73 5.47
C LEU A 279 22.50 23.63 6.01
N GLN A 280 22.67 23.67 7.33
CA GLN A 280 23.77 24.36 8.00
C GLN A 280 25.06 23.54 7.92
N GLU A 281 25.01 22.25 8.25
CA GLU A 281 26.18 21.36 8.28
C GLU A 281 26.74 21.05 6.90
N PHE A 282 25.90 21.04 5.86
CA PHE A 282 26.27 20.64 4.50
C PHE A 282 25.95 21.73 3.47
N PRO A 283 26.62 22.90 3.51
CA PRO A 283 26.29 24.03 2.64
C PRO A 283 26.53 23.76 1.15
N ASN A 284 27.33 22.74 0.81
CA ASN A 284 27.67 22.36 -0.55
C ASN A 284 26.78 21.23 -1.11
N LEU A 285 25.95 20.60 -0.28
CA LEU A 285 25.01 19.57 -0.74
C LEU A 285 23.70 20.22 -1.19
N THR A 286 23.08 19.63 -2.21
CA THR A 286 21.72 20.00 -2.62
C THR A 286 20.72 19.10 -1.93
N PHE A 287 19.77 19.69 -1.19
CA PHE A 287 18.68 18.96 -0.55
C PHE A 287 17.37 19.15 -1.31
N THR A 288 16.63 18.06 -1.53
CA THR A 288 15.27 18.09 -2.07
C THR A 288 14.31 17.45 -1.08
N PHE A 289 13.34 18.24 -0.62
CA PHE A 289 12.29 17.80 0.29
C PHE A 289 11.08 17.24 -0.47
N ARG A 290 10.58 16.10 -0.04
CA ARG A 290 9.42 15.43 -0.64
C ARG A 290 8.42 14.97 0.44
N PRO A 291 7.30 15.68 0.60
CA PRO A 291 6.17 15.18 1.38
C PRO A 291 5.55 13.93 0.78
N HIS A 292 4.93 13.10 1.62
CA HIS A 292 4.11 11.98 1.14
C HIS A 292 2.92 12.50 0.31
N PRO A 293 2.52 11.84 -0.79
CA PRO A 293 1.45 12.33 -1.67
C PRO A 293 0.08 12.51 -0.98
N GLY A 294 -0.17 11.72 0.06
CA GLY A 294 -1.35 11.82 0.93
C GLY A 294 -1.21 12.81 2.09
N ASP A 295 -0.08 13.50 2.23
CA ASP A 295 0.10 14.54 3.23
C ASP A 295 -0.58 15.83 2.78
N THR A 296 -1.37 16.43 3.67
CA THR A 296 -2.14 17.65 3.41
C THR A 296 -1.62 18.85 4.20
N ARG A 297 -0.55 18.68 4.99
CA ARG A 297 0.08 19.77 5.73
C ARG A 297 0.72 20.76 4.76
N ASP A 298 0.74 22.03 5.14
CA ASP A 298 1.44 23.07 4.39
C ASP A 298 2.90 23.18 4.85
N PHE A 299 3.82 23.02 3.89
CA PHE A 299 5.26 23.11 4.08
C PHE A 299 5.87 24.37 3.44
N SER A 300 5.03 25.34 3.03
CA SER A 300 5.46 26.62 2.44
C SER A 300 6.46 27.38 3.32
N PHE A 301 6.32 27.28 4.64
CA PHE A 301 7.22 27.90 5.62
C PHE A 301 8.68 27.42 5.47
N LEU A 302 8.91 26.16 5.10
CA LEU A 302 10.27 25.63 4.86
C LEU A 302 10.90 26.32 3.64
N ARG A 303 10.12 26.61 2.61
CA ARG A 303 10.59 27.31 1.41
C ARG A 303 10.99 28.74 1.72
N GLN A 304 10.22 29.42 2.57
CA GLN A 304 10.52 30.78 3.02
C GLN A 304 11.79 30.81 3.88
N ARG A 305 11.93 29.87 4.81
CA ARG A 305 13.07 29.81 5.74
C ARG A 305 14.37 29.33 5.06
N HIS A 306 14.25 28.49 4.02
CA HIS A 306 15.38 27.85 3.37
C HIS A 306 15.29 27.96 1.83
N PRO A 307 15.70 29.10 1.24
CA PRO A 307 15.63 29.32 -0.22
C PRO A 307 16.42 28.32 -1.07
N ARG A 308 17.44 27.66 -0.49
CA ARG A 308 18.25 26.62 -1.16
C ARG A 308 17.57 25.24 -1.15
N LEU A 309 16.52 25.05 -0.37
CA LEU A 309 15.81 23.77 -0.29
C LEU A 309 14.92 23.60 -1.53
N GLN A 310 15.16 22.53 -2.27
CA GLN A 310 14.30 22.15 -3.40
C GLN A 310 13.07 21.37 -2.92
N PHE A 311 12.01 21.35 -3.72
CA PHE A 311 10.78 20.63 -3.41
C PHE A 311 10.40 19.70 -4.56
N SER A 312 9.93 18.50 -4.23
CA SER A 312 9.34 17.55 -5.17
C SER A 312 7.86 17.37 -4.89
N ASP A 313 7.04 17.28 -5.94
CA ASP A 313 5.61 16.98 -5.85
C ASP A 313 5.35 15.50 -6.19
N ALA A 314 4.94 14.74 -5.18
CA ALA A 314 4.64 13.32 -5.33
C ALA A 314 3.40 13.02 -6.20
N ARG A 315 2.61 14.03 -6.57
CA ARG A 315 1.47 13.91 -7.50
C ARG A 315 1.88 14.05 -8.96
N GLN A 316 3.03 14.66 -9.23
CA GLN A 316 3.54 14.91 -10.58
C GLN A 316 4.61 13.91 -11.00
N GLN A 317 5.36 13.38 -10.04
CA GLN A 317 6.50 12.50 -10.29
C GLN A 317 6.43 11.26 -9.40
N THR A 318 6.67 10.08 -9.97
CA THR A 318 6.79 8.81 -9.23
C THR A 318 7.99 8.83 -8.28
N VAL A 319 8.02 7.88 -7.34
CA VAL A 319 9.13 7.80 -6.37
C VAL A 319 10.45 7.46 -7.04
N PHE A 320 10.46 6.58 -8.04
CA PHE A 320 11.67 6.20 -8.77
C PHE A 320 12.20 7.35 -9.64
N GLU A 321 11.34 8.07 -10.35
CA GLU A 321 11.75 9.26 -11.12
C GLU A 321 12.36 10.33 -10.21
N PHE A 322 11.79 10.52 -9.02
CA PHE A 322 12.35 11.43 -8.02
C PHE A 322 13.75 10.98 -7.59
N LEU A 323 13.87 9.74 -7.10
CA LEU A 323 15.11 9.19 -6.57
C LEU A 323 16.23 9.08 -7.62
N ALA A 324 15.90 8.89 -8.90
CA ALA A 324 16.88 8.85 -9.98
C ALA A 324 17.72 10.15 -10.09
N GLY A 325 17.25 11.26 -9.52
CA GLY A 325 17.95 12.53 -9.43
C GLY A 325 18.86 12.71 -8.20
N HIS A 326 18.99 11.70 -7.33
CA HIS A 326 19.66 11.83 -6.03
C HIS A 326 20.72 10.75 -5.81
N ASP A 327 21.62 11.02 -4.86
CA ASP A 327 22.71 10.12 -4.48
C ASP A 327 22.50 9.48 -3.10
N ALA A 328 21.69 10.13 -2.25
CA ALA A 328 21.31 9.66 -0.93
C ALA A 328 19.83 9.95 -0.63
N LEU A 329 19.27 9.18 0.31
CA LEU A 329 17.94 9.39 0.88
C LEU A 329 18.04 9.44 2.40
N ILE A 330 17.38 10.42 3.02
CA ILE A 330 17.08 10.45 4.45
C ILE A 330 15.57 10.35 4.61
N ALA A 331 15.09 9.37 5.36
CA ALA A 331 13.68 9.19 5.66
C ALA A 331 13.48 8.39 6.96
N ALA A 332 12.27 8.45 7.52
CA ALA A 332 11.84 7.59 8.63
C ALA A 332 11.15 6.33 8.09
N ASP A 333 10.07 5.86 8.74
CA ASP A 333 9.33 4.67 8.32
C ASP A 333 8.63 4.85 6.97
N THR A 334 9.27 4.42 5.89
CA THR A 334 8.74 4.51 4.52
C THR A 334 9.24 3.36 3.65
N SER A 335 8.42 2.92 2.69
CA SER A 335 8.87 1.93 1.72
C SER A 335 10.04 2.45 0.89
N THR A 336 10.09 3.78 0.65
CA THR A 336 11.04 4.55 -0.19
C THR A 336 12.52 4.16 0.00
N HIS A 337 12.89 3.65 1.18
CA HIS A 337 14.21 3.09 1.44
C HIS A 337 14.59 1.94 0.48
N LEU A 338 13.64 1.06 0.17
CA LEU A 338 13.84 -0.04 -0.77
C LEU A 338 14.00 0.47 -2.20
N GLU A 339 13.14 1.37 -2.66
CA GLU A 339 13.26 1.97 -3.99
C GLU A 339 14.60 2.73 -4.13
N ALA A 340 15.04 3.46 -3.11
CA ALA A 340 16.32 4.16 -3.11
C ALA A 340 17.51 3.19 -3.16
N THR A 341 17.44 2.11 -2.38
CA THR A 341 18.50 1.09 -2.37
C THR A 341 18.58 0.38 -3.72
N LEU A 342 17.46 0.01 -4.34
CA LEU A 342 17.42 -0.58 -5.69
C LEU A 342 18.13 0.29 -6.75
N LEU A 343 18.05 1.63 -6.59
CA LEU A 343 18.75 2.60 -7.44
C LEU A 343 20.18 2.93 -6.99
N ASN A 344 20.73 2.21 -6.01
CA ASN A 344 22.07 2.42 -5.46
C ASN A 344 22.28 3.80 -4.80
N LEU A 345 21.25 4.32 -4.12
CA LEU A 345 21.39 5.50 -3.25
C LEU A 345 21.88 5.09 -1.86
N ALA A 346 22.65 5.97 -1.22
CA ALA A 346 22.95 5.87 0.22
C ALA A 346 21.70 6.23 1.03
N SER A 347 20.95 5.20 1.44
CA SER A 347 19.72 5.37 2.19
C SER A 347 19.98 5.30 3.70
N ILE A 348 19.53 6.32 4.43
CA ILE A 348 19.73 6.48 5.88
C ILE A 348 18.36 6.62 6.55
N TYR A 349 18.03 5.66 7.42
CA TYR A 349 16.87 5.75 8.30
C TYR A 349 17.16 6.76 9.42
N PHE A 350 16.34 7.80 9.51
CA PHE A 350 16.36 8.78 10.58
C PHE A 350 14.92 9.15 10.95
N ARG A 351 14.58 9.00 12.23
CA ARG A 351 13.24 9.21 12.72
C ARG A 351 12.97 10.69 13.02
N PHE A 352 11.93 11.26 12.44
CA PHE A 352 11.54 12.66 12.65
C PHE A 352 10.55 12.81 13.82
N GLY A 353 11.08 12.84 15.04
CA GLY A 353 10.28 13.00 16.27
C GLY A 353 9.86 11.67 16.88
N THR A 354 8.83 11.68 17.74
CA THR A 354 8.42 10.54 18.55
C THR A 354 6.94 10.23 18.39
N HIS A 355 6.60 9.04 17.90
CA HIS A 355 5.21 8.60 17.76
C HIS A 355 4.98 7.16 18.25
N GLY A 356 3.73 6.78 18.49
CA GLY A 356 3.35 5.46 19.03
C GLY A 356 3.55 4.27 18.09
N VAL A 357 3.89 4.51 16.82
CA VAL A 357 4.22 3.44 15.86
C VAL A 357 5.65 2.95 16.09
N ALA A 358 5.84 1.63 16.06
CA ALA A 358 7.14 0.98 16.15
C ALA A 358 8.08 1.46 15.03
N GLU A 359 9.35 1.57 15.37
CA GLU A 359 10.40 1.92 14.43
C GLU A 359 10.74 0.74 13.54
N ASP A 360 11.29 1.04 12.37
CA ASP A 360 11.69 0.05 11.38
C ASP A 360 10.53 -0.89 11.04
N TYR A 361 9.36 -0.31 10.75
CA TYR A 361 8.12 -1.04 10.52
C TYR A 361 8.22 -2.13 9.42
N TYR A 362 9.14 -1.93 8.46
CA TYR A 362 9.41 -2.89 7.38
C TYR A 362 10.63 -3.79 7.64
N GLY A 363 11.35 -3.63 8.76
CA GLY A 363 12.54 -4.41 9.09
C GLY A 363 13.77 -4.09 8.22
N TYR A 364 13.79 -2.92 7.57
CA TYR A 364 14.85 -2.52 6.65
C TYR A 364 16.18 -2.27 7.37
N VAL A 365 16.16 -1.70 8.56
CA VAL A 365 17.38 -1.56 9.37
C VAL A 365 17.79 -2.93 9.90
N ALA A 366 16.85 -3.68 10.47
CA ALA A 366 17.08 -4.99 11.08
C ALA A 366 17.70 -6.02 10.11
N HIS A 367 17.31 -5.98 8.83
CA HIS A 367 17.84 -6.85 7.78
C HIS A 367 18.97 -6.22 6.95
N GLY A 368 19.50 -5.07 7.38
CA GLY A 368 20.67 -4.45 6.76
C GLY A 368 20.43 -3.84 5.37
N LEU A 369 19.19 -3.53 5.01
CA LEU A 369 18.87 -2.80 3.78
C LEU A 369 19.46 -1.39 3.85
N VAL A 370 19.24 -0.71 4.97
CA VAL A 370 19.63 0.70 5.20
C VAL A 370 20.35 0.87 6.52
N GLU A 371 21.16 1.92 6.59
CA GLU A 371 21.83 2.32 7.84
C GLU A 371 20.92 3.21 8.67
N ARG A 372 21.13 3.26 9.98
CA ARG A 372 20.31 4.04 10.90
C ARG A 372 21.13 5.09 11.64
N ALA A 373 20.58 6.29 11.75
CA ALA A 373 21.02 7.32 12.69
C ALA A 373 19.94 7.55 13.76
N HIS A 374 20.35 7.63 15.02
CA HIS A 374 19.48 7.92 16.16
C HIS A 374 19.50 9.40 16.54
N THR A 375 20.59 10.10 16.20
CA THR A 375 20.81 11.50 16.57
C THR A 375 21.24 12.33 15.35
N LEU A 376 21.07 13.65 15.41
CA LEU A 376 21.54 14.55 14.35
C LEU A 376 23.06 14.48 14.11
N PRO A 377 23.92 14.36 15.14
CA PRO A 377 25.35 14.13 14.93
C PRO A 377 25.65 12.81 14.21
N GLU A 378 24.97 11.72 14.55
CA GLU A 378 25.12 10.43 13.83
C GLU A 378 24.66 10.55 12.38
N LEU A 379 23.54 11.22 12.12
CA LEU A 379 23.04 11.47 10.78
C LEU A 379 24.07 12.25 9.94
N SER A 380 24.64 13.32 10.51
CA SER A 380 25.72 14.07 9.87
C SER A 380 26.96 13.19 9.61
N ALA A 381 27.36 12.35 10.56
CA ALA A 381 28.51 11.47 10.40
C ALA A 381 28.31 10.45 9.26
N LEU A 382 27.14 9.80 9.19
CA LEU A 382 26.80 8.87 8.11
C LEU A 382 26.77 9.58 6.75
N LEU A 383 26.12 10.74 6.66
CA LEU A 383 26.04 11.49 5.42
C LEU A 383 27.42 11.98 4.95
N ARG A 384 28.27 12.45 5.87
CA ARG A 384 29.64 12.90 5.56
C ARG A 384 30.50 11.75 5.04
N ARG A 385 30.34 10.54 5.59
CA ARG A 385 31.03 9.34 5.08
C ARG A 385 30.62 9.05 3.63
N HIS A 386 29.32 9.09 3.32
CA HIS A 386 28.83 8.90 1.95
C HIS A 386 29.16 10.06 1.00
N GLN A 387 29.34 11.27 1.52
CA GLN A 387 29.86 12.41 0.76
C GLN A 387 31.32 12.19 0.35
N GLN A 388 32.14 11.59 1.21
CA GLN A 388 33.53 11.25 0.90
C GLN A 388 33.64 10.04 -0.02
N HIS A 389 32.85 9.00 0.26
CA HIS A 389 32.82 7.78 -0.52
C HIS A 389 31.47 7.06 -0.36
N LYS A 390 30.73 6.94 -1.46
CA LYS A 390 29.51 6.15 -1.57
C LYS A 390 29.82 4.84 -2.32
N PRO A 391 29.55 3.67 -1.73
CA PRO A 391 29.71 2.39 -2.41
C PRO A 391 28.83 2.29 -3.67
N THR A 392 29.34 1.65 -4.71
CA THR A 392 28.64 1.47 -5.99
C THR A 392 27.77 0.22 -6.04
N ASP A 393 27.73 -0.56 -4.95
CA ASP A 393 27.03 -1.83 -4.85
C ASP A 393 26.04 -1.92 -3.66
N LEU A 394 25.66 -0.78 -3.07
CA LEU A 394 24.60 -0.68 -2.06
C LEU A 394 23.30 -1.38 -2.50
N TYR A 395 22.99 -1.35 -3.80
CA TYR A 395 21.81 -1.99 -4.35
C TYR A 395 21.72 -3.49 -4.04
N ARG A 396 22.85 -4.18 -3.87
CA ARG A 396 22.88 -5.62 -3.55
C ARG A 396 22.17 -5.95 -2.23
N ARG A 397 22.08 -4.98 -1.31
CA ARG A 397 21.32 -5.13 -0.05
C ARG A 397 19.82 -5.36 -0.29
N ALA A 398 19.30 -4.98 -1.45
CA ALA A 398 17.90 -5.16 -1.81
C ALA A 398 17.58 -6.58 -2.33
N ALA A 399 18.54 -7.49 -2.48
CA ALA A 399 18.32 -8.82 -3.05
C ALA A 399 17.29 -9.67 -2.27
N TYR A 400 17.23 -9.50 -0.94
CA TYR A 400 16.21 -10.16 -0.10
C TYR A 400 14.78 -9.68 -0.38
N TYR A 401 14.64 -8.45 -0.89
CA TYR A 401 13.37 -7.77 -1.12
C TYR A 401 12.93 -7.78 -2.59
N ASN A 402 13.87 -7.99 -3.52
CA ASN A 402 13.61 -8.05 -4.95
C ASN A 402 14.30 -9.28 -5.54
N ALA A 403 13.50 -10.30 -5.87
CA ALA A 403 13.99 -11.60 -6.31
C ALA A 403 14.62 -11.60 -7.72
N THR A 404 14.38 -10.59 -8.54
CA THR A 404 14.98 -10.52 -9.88
C THR A 404 16.34 -9.83 -9.86
N LEU A 405 16.72 -9.18 -8.76
CA LEU A 405 17.98 -8.45 -8.66
C LEU A 405 19.18 -9.38 -8.78
N GLY A 406 20.09 -9.07 -9.70
CA GLY A 406 21.27 -9.87 -10.02
C GLY A 406 20.99 -11.12 -10.86
N THR A 407 19.76 -11.29 -11.35
CA THR A 407 19.36 -12.44 -12.18
C THR A 407 19.18 -12.04 -13.64
N ALA A 408 18.97 -13.02 -14.53
CA ALA A 408 18.63 -12.75 -15.93
C ALA A 408 17.29 -12.02 -16.12
N ASP A 409 16.40 -12.07 -15.11
CA ASP A 409 15.10 -11.40 -15.12
C ASP A 409 15.16 -9.99 -14.50
N GLU A 410 16.34 -9.48 -14.14
CA GLU A 410 16.48 -8.13 -13.60
C GLU A 410 15.99 -7.09 -14.62
N GLY A 411 14.99 -6.29 -14.24
CA GLY A 411 14.37 -5.32 -15.15
C GLY A 411 13.23 -5.89 -15.99
N TYR A 412 12.84 -7.15 -15.78
CA TYR A 412 11.78 -7.85 -16.53
C TYR A 412 10.72 -8.49 -15.60
N SER A 413 10.50 -7.88 -14.43
CA SER A 413 9.56 -8.38 -13.42
C SER A 413 8.12 -8.37 -13.95
N GLN A 414 7.72 -7.36 -14.75
CA GLN A 414 6.42 -7.29 -15.41
C GLN A 414 6.20 -8.45 -16.38
N GLU A 415 7.15 -8.73 -17.26
CA GLU A 415 7.07 -9.81 -18.25
C GLU A 415 7.03 -11.17 -17.54
N ARG A 416 7.84 -11.35 -16.50
CA ARG A 416 7.84 -12.55 -15.67
C ARG A 416 6.49 -12.75 -14.99
N ALA A 417 5.93 -11.71 -14.37
CA ALA A 417 4.62 -11.76 -13.72
C ALA A 417 3.50 -12.08 -14.72
N ALA A 418 3.48 -11.42 -15.89
CA ALA A 418 2.47 -11.67 -16.92
C ALA A 418 2.55 -13.09 -17.48
N ARG A 419 3.76 -13.61 -17.74
CA ARG A 419 3.97 -14.98 -18.20
C ARG A 419 3.42 -15.99 -17.20
N LEU A 420 3.81 -15.87 -15.93
CA LEU A 420 3.37 -16.77 -14.87
C LEU A 420 1.85 -16.72 -14.64
N LEU A 421 1.24 -15.54 -14.76
CA LEU A 421 -0.22 -15.40 -14.70
C LEU A 421 -0.91 -16.07 -15.87
N ARG A 422 -0.39 -15.97 -17.10
CA ARG A 422 -0.93 -16.70 -18.26
C ARG A 422 -0.87 -18.21 -18.07
N GLU A 423 0.27 -18.72 -17.62
CA GLU A 423 0.44 -20.15 -17.31
C GLU A 423 -0.55 -20.61 -16.25
N TRP A 424 -0.73 -19.83 -15.17
CA TRP A 424 -1.68 -20.14 -14.12
C TRP A 424 -3.13 -20.11 -14.62
N LEU A 425 -3.53 -19.08 -15.38
CA LEU A 425 -4.87 -18.94 -15.96
C LEU A 425 -5.19 -20.06 -16.95
N ALA A 426 -4.22 -20.48 -17.78
CA ALA A 426 -4.39 -21.59 -18.70
C ALA A 426 -4.67 -22.92 -17.99
N GLY A 427 -4.12 -23.10 -16.78
CA GLY A 427 -4.42 -24.26 -15.94
C GLY A 427 -5.76 -24.18 -15.18
N GLN A 428 -6.50 -23.06 -15.27
CA GLN A 428 -7.85 -22.92 -14.69
C GLN A 428 -8.98 -23.12 -15.72
N ALA A 429 -8.64 -23.13 -17.01
CA ALA A 429 -9.57 -23.38 -18.12
C ALA A 429 -9.72 -24.89 -18.33
#